data_AF-K1RSB2-F1
#
_entry.id   AF-K1RSB2-F1
#
_cell.length_a   1.000
_cell.length_b   1.000
_cell.length_c   1.000
_cell.angle_alpha   90.00
_cell.angle_beta   90.00
_cell.angle_gamma   90.00
#
_symmetry.space_group_name_H-M   'P 1'
#
loop_
_entity.id
_entity.type
_entity.pdbx_description
1 polymer ?
#
loop_
_entity_poly.entity_id
_entity_poly.type
_entity_poly.pdbx_seq_one_letter_code
_entity_poly.pdbx_strand_id
1 'polypeptide(L)'
;EVIDIIEEYSEKFKKQYGARVCYPSDELFLKAERPMPSEEYYDDYPQIDNGVGLWTSLRDEFFYELSVCEKAPTHKSVTVITGVAAYPLIKELCDAAHEKYGIDVQTEKIINNFFGENITVAGLLTGTDLIEQMRGKIRGELLLIPIVMTIDYTSHSTENNKFLDDITLKEAEKALNVKIIPVKNNGQDLLYNILGVK
;
A
#
# COMPACT_ATOMS: atom_id res chain seq x y z
N GLU A 1 -24.76 6.24 5.53
CA GLU A 1 -25.88 5.79 4.68
C GLU A 1 -25.49 4.66 3.73
N VAL A 2 -24.59 4.88 2.75
CA VAL A 2 -24.22 3.81 1.79
C VAL A 2 -23.64 2.57 2.48
N ILE A 3 -22.70 2.74 3.42
CA ILE A 3 -22.13 1.63 4.20
C ILE A 3 -23.24 0.88 4.94
N ASP A 4 -24.12 1.60 5.63
CA ASP A 4 -25.20 1.01 6.43
C ASP A 4 -26.16 0.17 5.57
N ILE A 5 -26.49 0.66 4.35
CA ILE A 5 -27.31 -0.09 3.39
C ILE A 5 -26.60 -1.37 2.97
N ILE A 6 -25.31 -1.29 2.59
CA ILE A 6 -24.56 -2.47 2.16
C ILE A 6 -24.47 -3.50 3.29
N GLU A 7 -24.20 -3.06 4.52
CA GLU A 7 -24.14 -3.91 5.71
C GLU A 7 -25.49 -4.58 5.99
N GLU A 8 -26.61 -3.87 5.86
CA GLU A 8 -27.95 -4.46 6.03
C GLU A 8 -28.17 -5.63 5.05
N TYR A 9 -27.81 -5.47 3.77
CA TYR A 9 -27.91 -6.53 2.78
C TYR A 9 -26.89 -7.65 3.02
N SER A 10 -25.67 -7.31 3.42
CA SER A 10 -24.62 -8.27 3.78
C SER A 10 -25.09 -9.21 4.89
N GLU A 11 -25.73 -8.68 5.93
CA GLU A 11 -26.32 -9.46 7.02
C GLU A 11 -27.52 -10.30 6.57
N LYS A 12 -28.40 -9.76 5.71
CA LYS A 12 -29.50 -10.54 5.13
C LYS A 12 -28.98 -11.75 4.36
N PHE A 13 -27.94 -11.56 3.55
CA PHE A 13 -27.33 -12.65 2.80
C PHE A 13 -26.60 -13.65 3.68
N LYS A 14 -25.90 -13.20 4.73
CA LYS A 14 -25.26 -14.11 5.69
C LYS A 14 -26.31 -15.02 6.36
N LYS A 15 -27.48 -14.48 6.72
CA LYS A 15 -28.59 -15.26 7.29
C LYS A 15 -29.23 -16.22 6.28
N GLN A 16 -29.37 -15.80 5.02
CA GLN A 16 -30.07 -16.59 3.99
C GLN A 16 -29.18 -17.67 3.35
N TYR A 17 -27.89 -17.38 3.15
CA TYR A 17 -26.96 -18.19 2.36
C TYR A 17 -25.77 -18.70 3.18
N GLY A 18 -25.62 -18.28 4.44
CA GLY A 18 -24.51 -18.67 5.31
C GLY A 18 -23.22 -17.87 5.08
N ALA A 19 -23.20 -16.93 4.12
CA ALA A 19 -22.04 -16.12 3.77
C ALA A 19 -22.45 -14.71 3.38
N ARG A 20 -21.56 -13.73 3.62
CA ARG A 20 -21.71 -12.39 3.06
C ARG A 20 -21.40 -12.43 1.56
N VAL A 21 -22.14 -11.67 0.77
CA VAL A 21 -21.98 -11.62 -0.70
C VAL A 21 -21.64 -10.21 -1.20
N CYS A 22 -21.87 -9.20 -0.34
CA CYS A 22 -21.52 -7.81 -0.59
C CYS A 22 -20.83 -7.22 0.64
N TYR A 23 -19.88 -6.32 0.36
CA TYR A 23 -19.06 -5.63 1.33
C TYR A 23 -18.86 -4.18 0.85
N PRO A 24 -18.85 -3.19 1.75
CA PRO A 24 -18.33 -1.87 1.42
C PRO A 24 -16.82 -1.99 1.15
N SER A 25 -16.32 -1.27 0.15
CA SER A 25 -14.87 -1.16 -0.06
C SER A 25 -14.22 -0.31 1.04
N ASP A 26 -12.92 -0.48 1.23
CA ASP A 26 -12.13 0.28 2.20
C ASP A 26 -12.23 1.79 1.94
N GLU A 27 -12.33 2.20 0.66
CA GLU A 27 -12.52 3.60 0.28
C GLU A 27 -13.79 4.22 0.89
N LEU A 28 -14.88 3.45 1.02
CA LEU A 28 -16.10 3.95 1.65
C LEU A 28 -15.88 4.23 3.14
N PHE A 29 -15.20 3.33 3.85
CA PHE A 29 -14.87 3.52 5.27
C PHE A 29 -13.98 4.75 5.47
N LEU A 30 -12.93 4.91 4.64
CA LEU A 30 -12.04 6.07 4.69
C LEU A 30 -12.78 7.38 4.46
N LYS A 31 -13.62 7.46 3.41
CA LYS A 31 -14.40 8.67 3.10
C LYS A 31 -15.43 8.99 4.17
N ALA A 32 -15.99 7.98 4.82
CA ALA A 32 -16.94 8.13 5.90
C ALA A 32 -16.29 8.39 7.26
N GLU A 33 -14.94 8.43 7.32
CA GLU A 33 -14.17 8.51 8.57
C GLU A 33 -14.60 7.47 9.61
N ARG A 34 -14.99 6.28 9.13
CA ARG A 34 -15.38 5.15 9.98
C ARG A 34 -14.16 4.27 10.27
N PRO A 35 -14.11 3.64 11.46
CA PRO A 35 -13.07 2.67 11.74
C PRO A 35 -13.13 1.52 10.73
N MET A 36 -11.96 1.01 10.38
CA MET A 36 -11.87 -0.19 9.55
C MET A 36 -12.38 -1.40 10.34
N PRO A 37 -13.18 -2.28 9.71
CA PRO A 37 -13.56 -3.56 10.31
C PRO A 37 -12.35 -4.45 10.61
N SER A 38 -12.51 -5.36 11.59
CA SER A 38 -11.52 -6.41 11.88
C SER A 38 -11.52 -7.51 10.82
N GLU A 39 -10.52 -8.38 10.82
CA GLU A 39 -10.43 -9.52 9.88
C GLU A 39 -11.71 -10.39 9.86
N GLU A 40 -12.35 -10.62 11.02
CA GLU A 40 -13.58 -11.43 11.15
C GLU A 40 -14.75 -10.88 10.31
N TYR A 41 -14.73 -9.58 10.00
CA TYR A 41 -15.75 -8.96 9.14
C TYR A 41 -15.70 -9.48 7.71
N TYR A 42 -14.49 -9.73 7.20
CA TYR A 42 -14.21 -10.00 5.79
C TYR A 42 -14.30 -11.48 5.42
N ASP A 43 -14.69 -12.35 6.36
CA ASP A 43 -14.64 -13.80 6.23
C ASP A 43 -13.21 -14.20 5.74
N ASP A 44 -13.06 -14.91 4.61
CA ASP A 44 -11.74 -15.26 4.03
C ASP A 44 -11.27 -14.28 2.93
N TYR A 45 -11.62 -12.99 3.05
CA TYR A 45 -11.29 -11.93 2.09
C TYR A 45 -11.62 -12.24 0.61
N PRO A 46 -12.85 -12.68 0.27
CA PRO A 46 -13.19 -13.16 -1.07
C PRO A 46 -13.15 -12.09 -2.18
N GLN A 47 -13.05 -10.81 -1.82
CA GLN A 47 -13.07 -9.66 -2.74
C GLN A 47 -11.87 -8.73 -2.53
N ILE A 48 -10.75 -9.25 -2.01
CA ILE A 48 -9.57 -8.45 -1.70
C ILE A 48 -9.06 -7.65 -2.90
N ASP A 49 -9.05 -8.26 -4.08
CA ASP A 49 -8.62 -7.63 -5.34
C ASP A 49 -9.50 -6.43 -5.76
N ASN A 50 -10.72 -6.32 -5.20
CA ASN A 50 -11.65 -5.23 -5.47
C ASN A 50 -11.59 -4.10 -4.42
N GLY A 51 -10.54 -4.08 -3.58
CA GLY A 51 -10.38 -3.05 -2.55
C GLY A 51 -11.25 -3.26 -1.31
N VAL A 52 -11.55 -4.52 -0.99
CA VAL A 52 -12.32 -4.92 0.21
C VAL A 52 -11.38 -5.64 1.17
N GLY A 53 -11.04 -4.97 2.28
CA GLY A 53 -10.21 -5.54 3.35
C GLY A 53 -8.70 -5.45 3.13
N LEU A 54 -8.24 -4.74 2.09
CA LEU A 54 -6.80 -4.51 1.86
C LEU A 54 -6.16 -3.77 3.03
N TRP A 55 -6.87 -2.80 3.61
CA TRP A 55 -6.38 -2.01 4.74
C TRP A 55 -6.15 -2.90 5.97
N THR A 56 -7.16 -3.68 6.34
CA THR A 56 -7.11 -4.55 7.52
C THR A 56 -6.10 -5.68 7.33
N SER A 57 -6.11 -6.36 6.18
CA SER A 57 -5.13 -7.43 5.88
C SER A 57 -3.69 -6.90 5.94
N LEU A 58 -3.38 -5.79 5.26
CA LEU A 58 -2.02 -5.22 5.27
C LEU A 58 -1.59 -4.83 6.69
N ARG A 59 -2.49 -4.20 7.44
CA ARG A 59 -2.22 -3.74 8.80
C ARG A 59 -1.92 -4.92 9.74
N ASP A 60 -2.79 -5.92 9.74
CA ASP A 60 -2.70 -7.04 10.68
C ASP A 60 -1.50 -7.94 10.36
N GLU A 61 -1.24 -8.22 9.08
CA GLU A 61 -0.04 -8.93 8.64
C GLU A 61 1.23 -8.18 9.03
N PHE A 62 1.25 -6.84 8.88
CA PHE A 62 2.42 -6.04 9.20
C PHE A 62 2.70 -6.06 10.70
N PHE A 63 1.68 -5.84 11.54
CA PHE A 63 1.87 -5.86 12.99
C PHE A 63 2.16 -7.26 13.53
N TYR A 64 1.61 -8.29 12.91
CA TYR A 64 2.01 -9.67 13.21
C TYR A 64 3.50 -9.86 12.94
N GLU A 65 3.97 -9.57 11.72
CA GLU A 65 5.39 -9.74 11.37
C GLU A 65 6.28 -8.82 12.22
N LEU A 66 5.84 -7.58 12.48
CA LEU A 66 6.52 -6.65 13.37
C LEU A 66 6.68 -7.26 14.76
N SER A 67 5.73 -8.04 15.26
CA SER A 67 5.83 -8.66 16.58
C SER A 67 6.85 -9.81 16.64
N VAL A 68 6.98 -10.59 15.57
CA VAL A 68 7.80 -11.82 15.53
C VAL A 68 9.18 -11.64 14.89
N CYS A 69 9.39 -10.60 14.09
CA CYS A 69 10.65 -10.38 13.40
C CYS A 69 11.75 -9.91 14.36
N GLU A 70 12.79 -10.73 14.52
CA GLU A 70 13.97 -10.45 15.35
C GLU A 70 15.18 -9.95 14.54
N LYS A 71 15.04 -9.85 13.20
CA LYS A 71 16.15 -9.44 12.33
C LYS A 71 16.47 -7.96 12.53
N ALA A 72 17.76 -7.64 12.62
CA ALA A 72 18.21 -6.25 12.66
C ALA A 72 18.09 -5.61 11.26
N PRO A 73 17.75 -4.30 11.18
CA PRO A 73 17.73 -3.58 9.91
C PRO A 73 19.13 -3.55 9.29
N THR A 74 19.21 -3.82 7.98
CA THR A 74 20.41 -3.62 7.18
C THR A 74 20.43 -2.24 6.52
N HIS A 75 19.25 -1.69 6.22
CA HIS A 75 19.10 -0.30 5.78
C HIS A 75 19.20 0.67 6.95
N LYS A 76 19.88 1.79 6.72
CA LYS A 76 19.89 2.91 7.68
C LYS A 76 18.74 3.87 7.48
N SER A 77 18.32 4.04 6.23
CA SER A 77 17.28 4.99 5.86
C SER A 77 16.60 4.58 4.55
N VAL A 78 15.28 4.69 4.50
CA VAL A 78 14.45 4.36 3.32
C VAL A 78 13.37 5.41 3.13
N THR A 79 12.99 5.66 1.87
CA THR A 79 11.78 6.42 1.56
C THR A 79 10.69 5.47 1.09
N VAL A 80 9.49 5.58 1.64
CA VAL A 80 8.29 4.83 1.23
C VAL A 80 7.28 5.81 0.67
N ILE A 81 6.75 5.51 -0.52
CA ILE A 81 5.65 6.31 -1.09
C ILE A 81 4.39 5.49 -1.23
N THR A 82 3.25 6.16 -1.32
CA THR A 82 1.96 5.53 -1.65
C THR A 82 0.97 6.57 -2.19
N GLY A 83 -0.21 6.13 -2.59
CA GLY A 83 -1.33 7.01 -2.94
C GLY A 83 -1.95 7.68 -1.71
N VAL A 84 -2.67 8.77 -1.93
CA VAL A 84 -3.31 9.57 -0.87
C VAL A 84 -4.20 8.74 0.05
N ALA A 85 -4.97 7.79 -0.51
CA ALA A 85 -5.91 6.98 0.27
C ALA A 85 -5.19 6.15 1.33
N ALA A 86 -4.12 5.45 0.95
CA ALA A 86 -3.38 4.54 1.82
C ALA A 86 -2.32 5.24 2.70
N TYR A 87 -2.03 6.52 2.46
CA TYR A 87 -1.00 7.25 3.19
C TYR A 87 -1.11 7.17 4.73
N PRO A 88 -2.29 7.34 5.35
CA PRO A 88 -2.39 7.25 6.80
C PRO A 88 -1.96 5.88 7.35
N LEU A 89 -2.35 4.79 6.69
CA LEU A 89 -1.92 3.44 7.06
C LEU A 89 -0.42 3.27 6.88
N ILE A 90 0.10 3.57 5.69
CA ILE A 90 1.53 3.36 5.41
C ILE A 90 2.40 4.18 6.37
N LYS A 91 1.96 5.39 6.74
CA LYS A 91 2.64 6.20 7.77
C LYS A 91 2.62 5.53 9.14
N GLU A 92 1.48 5.01 9.59
CA GLU A 92 1.37 4.23 10.85
C GLU A 92 2.36 3.06 10.88
N LEU A 93 2.39 2.26 9.80
CA LEU A 93 3.26 1.08 9.71
C LEU A 93 4.75 1.47 9.68
N CYS A 94 5.11 2.50 8.92
CA CYS A 94 6.47 3.01 8.85
C CYS A 94 6.95 3.56 10.20
N ASP A 95 6.08 4.28 10.92
CA ASP A 95 6.39 4.82 12.24
C ASP A 95 6.61 3.71 13.27
N ALA A 96 5.79 2.65 13.22
CA ALA A 96 5.96 1.49 14.08
C ALA A 96 7.30 0.76 13.82
N ALA A 97 7.71 0.65 12.55
CA ALA A 97 9.03 0.10 12.20
C ALA A 97 10.17 1.01 12.67
N HIS A 98 10.02 2.33 12.53
CA HIS A 98 10.98 3.30 13.06
C HIS A 98 11.12 3.17 14.58
N GLU A 99 10.01 3.11 15.31
CA GLU A 99 9.99 2.99 16.76
C GLU A 99 10.65 1.69 17.24
N LYS A 100 10.35 0.56 16.59
CA LYS A 100 10.89 -0.74 16.98
C LYS A 100 12.37 -0.91 16.63
N TYR A 101 12.80 -0.48 15.44
CA TYR A 101 14.13 -0.81 14.91
C TYR A 101 15.09 0.38 14.80
N GLY A 102 14.63 1.62 15.02
CA GLY A 102 15.45 2.82 14.92
C GLY A 102 15.89 3.19 13.49
N ILE A 103 15.26 2.61 12.47
CA ILE A 103 15.51 2.90 11.05
C ILE A 103 14.86 4.24 10.65
N ASP A 104 15.55 5.10 9.91
CA ASP A 104 14.97 6.36 9.40
C ASP A 104 14.04 6.10 8.22
N VAL A 105 12.73 6.23 8.42
CA VAL A 105 11.72 5.98 7.38
C VAL A 105 11.03 7.28 7.02
N GLN A 106 11.30 7.79 5.81
CA GLN A 106 10.51 8.87 5.24
C GLN A 106 9.29 8.29 4.54
N THR A 107 8.09 8.74 4.91
CA THR A 107 6.85 8.35 4.23
C THR A 107 6.23 9.55 3.53
N GLU A 108 6.00 9.44 2.23
CA GLU A 108 5.36 10.49 1.42
C GLU A 108 4.14 9.94 0.68
N LYS A 109 3.18 10.83 0.39
CA LYS A 109 2.08 10.53 -0.52
C LYS A 109 2.32 11.18 -1.86
N ILE A 110 1.92 10.50 -2.93
CA ILE A 110 1.92 11.05 -4.29
C ILE A 110 0.48 11.44 -4.64
N ILE A 111 0.30 12.67 -5.10
CA ILE A 111 -0.95 13.16 -5.67
C ILE A 111 -1.03 12.72 -7.13
N ASN A 112 -2.16 12.18 -7.56
CA ASN A 112 -2.34 11.79 -8.96
C ASN A 112 -2.69 13.04 -9.79
N ASN A 113 -1.69 13.69 -10.40
CA ASN A 113 -1.95 14.84 -11.28
C ASN A 113 -2.28 14.39 -12.70
N PHE A 114 -1.79 13.21 -13.11
CA PHE A 114 -1.99 12.69 -14.45
C PHE A 114 -3.46 12.35 -14.76
N PHE A 115 -4.11 11.56 -13.91
CA PHE A 115 -5.52 11.20 -14.05
C PHE A 115 -6.45 12.08 -13.20
N GLY A 116 -5.91 12.89 -12.31
CA GLY A 116 -6.62 13.89 -11.51
C GLY A 116 -6.68 13.58 -10.01
N GLU A 117 -6.65 14.63 -9.19
CA GLU A 117 -6.39 14.53 -7.74
C GLU A 117 -7.45 13.74 -6.94
N ASN A 118 -8.65 13.56 -7.52
CA ASN A 118 -9.70 12.73 -6.92
C ASN A 118 -9.38 11.23 -6.96
N ILE A 119 -8.40 10.82 -7.78
CA ILE A 119 -7.92 9.44 -7.86
C ILE A 119 -6.80 9.27 -6.84
N THR A 120 -7.12 8.60 -5.74
CA THR A 120 -6.29 8.57 -4.54
C THR A 120 -5.58 7.23 -4.32
N VAL A 121 -5.86 6.23 -5.15
CA VAL A 121 -5.29 4.88 -5.05
C VAL A 121 -3.88 4.80 -5.65
N ALA A 122 -3.02 3.97 -5.06
CA ALA A 122 -1.64 3.81 -5.51
C ALA A 122 -1.54 3.17 -6.91
N GLY A 123 -2.43 2.23 -7.25
CA GLY A 123 -2.37 1.51 -8.52
C GLY A 123 -2.63 2.34 -9.78
N LEU A 124 -3.04 3.60 -9.62
CA LEU A 124 -3.26 4.53 -10.72
C LEU A 124 -2.25 5.68 -10.74
N LEU A 125 -1.23 5.64 -9.88
CA LEU A 125 -0.13 6.61 -9.92
C LEU A 125 0.80 6.35 -11.10
N THR A 126 1.29 7.42 -11.70
CA THR A 126 2.18 7.36 -12.86
C THR A 126 3.65 7.58 -12.52
N GLY A 127 4.54 7.23 -13.45
CA GLY A 127 5.97 7.53 -13.33
C GLY A 127 6.20 9.04 -13.31
N THR A 128 5.42 9.81 -14.08
CA THR A 128 5.48 11.28 -14.12
C THR A 128 5.15 11.86 -12.76
N ASP A 129 4.04 11.45 -12.14
CA ASP A 129 3.64 11.92 -10.81
C ASP A 129 4.74 11.64 -9.78
N LEU A 130 5.28 10.41 -9.79
CA LEU A 130 6.36 10.00 -8.90
C LEU A 130 7.60 10.87 -9.07
N ILE A 131 8.07 11.04 -10.31
CA ILE A 131 9.30 11.76 -10.62
C ILE A 131 9.19 13.23 -10.24
N GLU A 132 8.10 13.90 -10.62
CA GLU A 132 7.91 15.32 -10.35
C GLU A 132 7.82 15.63 -8.86
N GLN A 133 7.13 14.78 -8.10
CA GLN A 133 6.89 15.03 -6.69
C GLN A 133 8.06 14.63 -5.80
N MET A 134 8.85 13.62 -6.19
CA MET A 134 9.95 13.09 -5.37
C MET A 134 11.34 13.60 -5.76
N ARG A 135 11.48 14.33 -6.88
CA ARG A 135 12.77 14.91 -7.29
C ARG A 135 13.39 15.76 -6.18
N GLY A 136 14.58 15.34 -5.73
CA GLY A 136 15.33 16.04 -4.69
C GLY A 136 14.75 15.93 -3.27
N LYS A 137 13.72 15.10 -3.06
CA LYS A 137 13.06 14.91 -1.75
C LYS A 137 13.33 13.56 -1.11
N ILE A 138 13.87 12.60 -1.86
CA ILE A 138 14.11 11.23 -1.39
C ILE A 138 15.27 11.24 -0.39
N ARG A 139 15.03 10.64 0.78
CA ARG A 139 16.04 10.41 1.80
C ARG A 139 16.38 8.93 1.87
N GLY A 140 17.66 8.66 2.03
CA GLY A 140 18.17 7.33 2.29
C GLY A 140 18.56 6.52 1.05
N GLU A 141 18.65 5.21 1.25
CA GLU A 141 19.37 4.30 0.37
C GLU A 141 18.55 3.88 -0.85
N LEU A 142 17.23 3.85 -0.71
CA LEU A 142 16.30 3.36 -1.72
C LEU A 142 14.90 3.95 -1.53
N LEU A 143 14.10 3.84 -2.59
CA LEU A 143 12.70 4.22 -2.66
C LEU A 143 11.83 2.96 -2.78
N LEU A 144 10.96 2.75 -1.81
CA LEU A 144 9.93 1.72 -1.84
C LEU A 144 8.65 2.28 -2.45
N ILE A 145 8.11 1.58 -3.46
CA ILE A 145 6.85 1.91 -4.11
C ILE A 145 5.88 0.71 -4.02
N PRO A 146 4.56 0.92 -3.98
CA PRO A 146 3.60 -0.17 -4.12
C PRO A 146 3.76 -0.82 -5.50
N ILE A 147 3.87 -2.14 -5.56
CA ILE A 147 4.06 -2.88 -6.82
C ILE A 147 2.92 -2.64 -7.80
N VAL A 148 1.71 -2.35 -7.30
CA VAL A 148 0.53 -2.02 -8.09
C VAL A 148 0.67 -0.74 -8.91
N MET A 149 1.67 0.12 -8.64
CA MET A 149 2.01 1.26 -9.51
C MET A 149 2.56 0.83 -10.87
N THR A 150 2.98 -0.42 -10.98
CA THR A 150 3.64 -0.96 -12.17
C THR A 150 2.70 -1.90 -12.93
N ILE A 151 2.84 -1.97 -14.26
CA ILE A 151 1.96 -2.77 -15.12
C ILE A 151 2.17 -4.26 -14.90
N ASP A 152 3.42 -4.70 -14.83
CA ASP A 152 3.75 -6.12 -14.63
C ASP A 152 4.00 -6.43 -13.16
N TYR A 153 2.97 -6.21 -12.33
CA TYR A 153 3.02 -6.46 -10.89
C TYR A 153 2.95 -7.95 -10.52
N THR A 154 2.84 -8.84 -11.51
CA THR A 154 2.78 -10.30 -11.33
C THR A 154 4.09 -11.01 -11.67
N SER A 155 4.97 -10.36 -12.45
CA SER A 155 6.26 -10.90 -12.85
C SER A 155 7.34 -10.68 -11.80
N HIS A 156 8.31 -11.61 -11.80
CA HIS A 156 9.50 -11.53 -10.95
C HIS A 156 10.59 -10.62 -11.56
N SER A 157 10.44 -10.20 -12.83
CA SER A 157 11.41 -9.31 -13.48
C SER A 157 10.90 -7.88 -13.52
N THR A 158 11.65 -6.97 -12.89
CA THR A 158 11.35 -5.54 -12.86
C THR A 158 12.09 -4.74 -13.94
N GLU A 159 13.01 -5.37 -14.70
CA GLU A 159 13.92 -4.65 -15.61
C GLU A 159 13.21 -3.88 -16.73
N ASN A 160 12.07 -4.39 -17.18
CA ASN A 160 11.23 -3.77 -18.22
C ASN A 160 9.86 -3.35 -17.68
N ASN A 161 9.67 -3.40 -16.36
CA ASN A 161 8.40 -3.03 -15.78
C ASN A 161 8.23 -1.50 -15.84
N LYS A 162 7.00 -1.07 -16.08
CA LYS A 162 6.66 0.32 -16.41
C LYS A 162 5.43 0.77 -15.65
N PHE A 163 5.31 2.07 -15.49
CA PHE A 163 4.12 2.72 -14.98
C PHE A 163 3.06 2.85 -16.10
N LEU A 164 1.87 3.35 -15.75
CA LEU A 164 0.75 3.52 -16.70
C LEU A 164 1.01 4.53 -17.83
N ASP A 165 1.98 5.43 -17.65
CA ASP A 165 2.40 6.45 -18.61
C ASP A 165 3.64 6.04 -19.42
N ASP A 166 3.88 4.73 -19.53
CA ASP A 166 4.98 4.10 -20.28
C ASP A 166 6.40 4.41 -19.80
N ILE A 167 6.57 5.22 -18.73
CA ILE A 167 7.85 5.39 -18.06
C ILE A 167 8.27 4.06 -17.45
N THR A 168 9.49 3.63 -17.72
CA THR A 168 10.06 2.41 -17.11
C THR A 168 10.57 2.68 -15.70
N LEU A 169 10.62 1.64 -14.86
CA LEU A 169 11.25 1.72 -13.53
C LEU A 169 12.69 2.25 -13.64
N LYS A 170 13.45 1.78 -14.63
CA LYS A 170 14.83 2.20 -14.87
C LYS A 170 14.95 3.68 -15.22
N GLU A 171 14.01 4.22 -15.99
CA GLU A 171 13.96 5.65 -16.28
C GLU A 171 13.63 6.48 -15.03
N ALA A 172 12.70 6.00 -14.20
CA ALA A 172 12.38 6.65 -12.92
C ALA A 172 13.56 6.60 -11.93
N GLU A 173 14.23 5.46 -11.79
CA GLU A 173 15.46 5.31 -11.00
C GLU A 173 16.54 6.29 -11.44
N LYS A 174 16.76 6.40 -12.76
CA LYS A 174 17.71 7.34 -13.34
C LYS A 174 17.30 8.79 -13.09
N ALA A 175 16.01 9.11 -13.20
CA ALA A 175 15.52 10.48 -13.02
C ALA A 175 15.57 10.95 -11.57
N LEU A 176 15.40 10.02 -10.62
CA LEU A 176 15.41 10.27 -9.18
C LEU A 176 16.78 10.02 -8.54
N ASN A 177 17.71 9.40 -9.26
CA ASN A 177 19.04 9.01 -8.78
C ASN A 177 18.98 8.14 -7.51
N VAL A 178 18.06 7.17 -7.51
CA VAL A 178 17.86 6.24 -6.40
C VAL A 178 17.39 4.90 -6.94
N LYS A 179 17.73 3.82 -6.23
CA LYS A 179 17.16 2.50 -6.51
C LYS A 179 15.69 2.45 -6.11
N ILE A 180 14.84 1.92 -6.96
CA ILE A 180 13.41 1.74 -6.71
C ILE A 180 13.13 0.26 -6.50
N ILE A 181 12.42 -0.07 -5.41
CA ILE A 181 11.98 -1.43 -5.12
C ILE A 181 10.45 -1.44 -5.07
N PRO A 182 9.79 -2.13 -6.03
CA PRO A 182 8.37 -2.42 -5.94
C PRO A 182 8.09 -3.42 -4.81
N VAL A 183 7.15 -3.08 -3.93
CA VAL A 183 6.78 -3.84 -2.72
C VAL A 183 5.39 -4.42 -2.88
N LYS A 184 5.23 -5.71 -2.57
CA LYS A 184 3.93 -6.40 -2.63
C LYS A 184 2.98 -5.88 -1.57
N ASN A 185 1.69 -6.01 -1.85
CA ASN A 185 0.65 -5.59 -0.92
C ASN A 185 0.39 -6.65 0.16
N ASN A 186 1.42 -6.95 0.96
CA ASN A 186 1.34 -7.79 2.15
C ASN A 186 2.27 -7.23 3.24
N GLY A 187 1.91 -7.47 4.50
CA GLY A 187 2.59 -6.81 5.63
C GLY A 187 4.04 -7.25 5.82
N GLN A 188 4.33 -8.54 5.60
CA GLN A 188 5.66 -9.10 5.74
C GLN A 188 6.65 -8.50 4.73
N ASP A 189 6.28 -8.45 3.45
CA ASP A 189 7.13 -7.93 2.37
C ASP A 189 7.40 -6.45 2.58
N LEU A 190 6.41 -5.67 3.04
CA LEU A 190 6.62 -4.27 3.40
C LEU A 190 7.65 -4.12 4.52
N LEU A 191 7.49 -4.83 5.64
CA LEU A 191 8.44 -4.74 6.74
C LEU A 191 9.85 -5.19 6.30
N TYR A 192 9.94 -6.28 5.55
CA TYR A 192 11.22 -6.83 5.12
C TYR A 192 11.96 -5.90 4.18
N ASN A 193 11.26 -5.25 3.25
CA ASN A 193 11.86 -4.24 2.38
C ASN A 193 12.24 -2.95 3.12
N ILE A 194 11.48 -2.54 4.15
CA ILE A 194 11.88 -1.43 5.04
C ILE A 194 13.20 -1.79 5.73
N LEU A 195 13.29 -2.97 6.33
CA LEU A 195 14.47 -3.41 7.09
C LEU A 195 15.64 -3.85 6.19
N GLY A 196 15.41 -4.18 4.93
CA GLY A 196 16.43 -4.70 4.02
C GLY A 196 16.80 -6.16 4.31
N VAL A 197 15.83 -6.95 4.76
CA VAL A 197 16.02 -8.36 5.14
C VAL A 197 15.22 -9.27 4.21
N LYS A 198 15.68 -10.52 4.06
CA LYS A 198 14.96 -11.58 3.33
C LYS A 198 14.44 -12.61 4.31
#